data_AF-A0A929BL17-F1
#
_entry.id   AF-A0A929BL17-F1
#
_cell.length_a   1.000
_cell.length_b   1.000
_cell.length_c   1.000
_cell.angle_alpha   90.00
_cell.angle_beta   90.00
_cell.angle_gamma   90.00
#
_symmetry.space_group_name_H-M   'P 1'
#
loop_
_entity.id
_entity.type
_entity.pdbx_description
1 polymer ?
#
loop_
_entity_poly.entity_id
_entity_poly.type
_entity_poly.pdbx_seq_one_letter_code
_entity_poly.pdbx_strand_id
1 'polypeptide(L)'
;MSALSKGIGWQEFSLTELVPEARQRLVELGAPLLLTEAEGRLALAERKIGAFEQKYGTTLARLRRNGLPDDASIEMHEDFIEWSGWQRTREEAGQILASLQPLLEKSLALATAI
;
A
#
# COMPACT_ATOMS: atom_id res chain seq x y z
N MET A 1 -7.70 -27.34 -31.77
CA MET A 1 -7.84 -27.79 -30.37
C MET A 1 -7.21 -26.70 -29.50
N SER A 2 -7.93 -25.64 -29.12
CA SER A 2 -8.71 -25.48 -27.87
C SER A 2 -7.90 -25.89 -26.62
N ALA A 3 -7.68 -25.09 -25.57
CA ALA A 3 -8.01 -23.70 -25.23
C ALA A 3 -7.31 -23.33 -23.89
N LEU A 4 -7.49 -22.06 -23.46
CA LEU A 4 -7.37 -21.52 -22.09
C LEU A 4 -5.93 -21.09 -21.69
N SER A 5 -5.64 -19.81 -21.48
CA SER A 5 -6.28 -18.91 -20.52
C SER A 5 -6.52 -17.53 -21.14
N LYS A 6 -7.80 -17.14 -21.24
CA LYS A 6 -8.18 -15.73 -21.38
C LYS A 6 -7.92 -15.11 -20.02
N GLY A 7 -6.81 -14.37 -19.90
CA GLY A 7 -6.65 -13.41 -18.82
C GLY A 7 -7.88 -12.49 -18.84
N ILE A 8 -8.49 -12.31 -17.67
CA ILE A 8 -9.58 -11.36 -17.47
C ILE A 8 -9.03 -10.02 -17.95
N GLY A 9 -9.49 -9.58 -19.13
CA GLY A 9 -9.20 -8.26 -19.63
C GLY A 9 -9.93 -7.30 -18.71
N TRP A 10 -9.20 -6.75 -17.73
CA TRP A 10 -9.64 -5.51 -17.11
C TRP A 10 -9.70 -4.50 -18.23
N GLN A 11 -10.90 -4.27 -18.77
CA GLN A 11 -11.13 -3.07 -19.57
C GLN A 11 -10.68 -1.90 -18.70
N GLU A 12 -9.80 -1.08 -19.26
CA GLU A 12 -9.31 0.13 -18.62
C GLU A 12 -10.52 1.05 -18.43
N PHE A 13 -11.11 1.04 -17.24
CA PHE A 13 -12.25 1.90 -16.92
C PHE A 13 -11.76 3.33 -16.82
N SER A 14 -12.19 4.19 -17.75
CA SER A 14 -11.89 5.61 -17.65
C SER A 14 -12.94 6.30 -16.81
N LEU A 15 -12.52 6.89 -15.69
CA LEU A 15 -13.40 7.72 -14.86
C LEU A 15 -13.99 8.89 -15.66
N THR A 16 -13.36 9.33 -16.75
CA THR A 16 -13.85 10.44 -17.59
C THR A 16 -15.14 10.12 -18.33
N GLU A 17 -15.49 8.84 -18.49
CA GLU A 17 -16.74 8.41 -19.14
C GLU A 17 -17.97 8.58 -18.24
N LEU A 18 -17.78 8.74 -16.93
CA LEU A 18 -18.86 8.99 -15.98
C LEU A 18 -19.26 10.46 -16.01
N VAL A 19 -20.55 10.76 -15.83
CA VAL A 19 -21.01 12.14 -15.59
C VAL A 19 -20.37 12.72 -14.32
N PRO A 20 -20.15 14.05 -14.23
CA PRO A 20 -19.49 14.68 -13.08
C PRO A 20 -20.05 14.26 -11.72
N GLU A 21 -21.37 14.14 -11.60
CA GLU A 21 -22.06 13.76 -10.36
C GLU A 21 -21.74 12.32 -9.93
N ALA A 22 -21.62 11.41 -10.90
CA ALA A 22 -21.25 10.03 -10.63
C ALA A 22 -19.79 9.92 -10.19
N ARG A 23 -18.88 10.68 -10.82
CA ARG A 23 -17.47 10.76 -10.37
C ARG A 23 -17.37 11.31 -8.94
N GLN A 24 -18.11 12.38 -8.66
CA GLN A 24 -18.11 12.98 -7.33
C GLN A 24 -18.58 11.99 -6.27
N ARG A 25 -19.69 11.27 -6.52
CA ARG A 25 -20.18 10.23 -5.60
C ARG A 25 -19.18 9.09 -5.39
N LEU A 26 -18.46 8.67 -6.44
CA LEU A 26 -17.41 7.66 -6.30
C LEU A 26 -16.28 8.15 -5.39
N VAL A 27 -15.87 9.42 -5.50
CA VAL A 27 -14.87 10.00 -4.60
C VAL A 27 -15.41 10.09 -3.18
N GLU A 28 -16.62 10.62 -2.98
CA GLU A 28 -17.24 10.78 -1.65
C GLU A 28 -17.41 9.44 -0.91
N LEU A 29 -17.82 8.39 -1.63
CA LEU A 29 -18.04 7.07 -1.05
C LEU A 29 -16.75 6.24 -0.97
N GLY A 30 -15.87 6.37 -1.97
CA GLY A 30 -14.66 5.56 -2.10
C GLY A 30 -13.48 6.08 -1.30
N ALA A 31 -13.33 7.40 -1.15
CA ALA A 31 -12.18 7.96 -0.44
C ALA A 31 -12.11 7.52 1.04
N PRO A 32 -13.21 7.48 1.82
CA PRO A 32 -13.16 6.97 3.20
C PRO A 32 -12.77 5.49 3.29
N LEU A 33 -13.21 4.67 2.33
CA LEU A 33 -12.86 3.24 2.27
C LEU A 33 -11.38 3.06 1.94
N LEU A 34 -10.88 3.80 0.94
CA LEU A 34 -9.48 3.76 0.55
C LEU A 34 -8.57 4.29 1.66
N LEU A 35 -8.99 5.33 2.38
CA LEU A 35 -8.28 5.85 3.55
C LEU A 35 -8.14 4.75 4.61
N THR A 36 -9.26 4.13 5.00
CA THR A 36 -9.27 3.09 6.03
C THR A 36 -8.42 1.87 5.63
N GLU A 37 -8.49 1.46 4.36
CA GLU A 37 -7.68 0.36 3.82
C GLU A 37 -6.18 0.69 3.88
N ALA A 38 -5.79 1.89 3.45
CA ALA A 38 -4.40 2.30 3.40
C ALA A 38 -3.82 2.48 4.82
N GLU A 39 -4.58 3.06 5.76
CA GLU A 39 -4.19 3.15 7.18
C GLU A 39 -3.97 1.76 7.79
N GLY A 40 -4.90 0.83 7.53
CA GLY A 40 -4.80 -0.55 8.02
C GLY A 40 -3.57 -1.27 7.47
N ARG A 41 -3.30 -1.12 6.16
CA ARG A 41 -2.10 -1.69 5.51
C ARG A 41 -0.81 -1.09 6.04
N LEU A 42 -0.77 0.23 6.20
CA LEU A 42 0.40 0.92 6.75
C LEU A 42 0.71 0.41 8.16
N ALA A 43 -0.29 0.40 9.04
CA ALA A 43 -0.11 -0.05 10.42
C ALA A 43 0.31 -1.52 10.51
N LEU A 44 -0.21 -2.40 9.65
CA LEU A 44 0.21 -3.80 9.61
C LEU A 44 1.65 -3.94 9.11
N ALA A 45 2.00 -3.24 8.03
CA ALA A 45 3.35 -3.28 7.46
C ALA A 45 4.39 -2.78 8.47
N GLU A 46 4.12 -1.68 9.18
CA GLU A 46 5.01 -1.14 10.21
C GLU A 46 5.22 -2.12 11.36
N ARG A 47 4.16 -2.77 11.84
CA ARG A 47 4.28 -3.82 12.87
C ARG A 47 5.12 -5.01 12.39
N LYS A 48 4.92 -5.45 11.14
CA LYS A 48 5.67 -6.57 10.56
C LYS A 48 7.14 -6.23 10.36
N ILE A 49 7.44 -5.05 9.83
CA ILE A 49 8.80 -4.52 9.70
C ILE A 49 9.48 -4.46 11.07
N GLY A 50 8.82 -3.88 12.08
CA GLY A 50 9.37 -3.78 13.43
C GLY A 50 9.66 -5.15 14.05
N ALA A 51 8.83 -6.16 13.80
CA ALA A 51 9.07 -7.52 14.26
C ALA A 51 10.34 -8.14 13.63
N PHE A 52 10.59 -7.91 12.34
CA PHE A 52 11.83 -8.36 11.69
C PHE A 52 13.06 -7.62 12.21
N GLU A 53 12.96 -6.29 12.40
CA GLU A 53 14.04 -5.48 12.96
C GLU A 53 14.41 -5.96 14.37
N GLN A 54 13.41 -6.29 15.17
CA GLN A 54 13.62 -6.86 16.50
C GLN A 54 14.22 -8.26 16.45
N LYS A 55 13.72 -9.15 15.58
CA LYS A 55 14.20 -10.53 15.42
C LYS A 55 15.67 -10.58 15.03
N TYR A 56 16.09 -9.70 14.12
CA TYR A 56 17.44 -9.75 13.54
C TYR A 56 18.39 -8.67 14.07
N GLY A 57 17.93 -7.76 14.93
CA GLY A 57 18.75 -6.70 15.52
C GLY A 57 19.38 -5.76 14.47
N THR A 58 18.74 -5.59 13.32
CA THR A 58 19.24 -4.83 12.17
C THR A 58 18.09 -4.20 11.42
N THR A 59 18.37 -3.43 10.36
CA THR A 59 17.35 -2.85 9.48
C THR A 59 17.45 -3.44 8.08
N LEU A 60 16.33 -3.45 7.34
CA LEU A 60 16.31 -3.93 5.96
C LEU A 60 17.25 -3.12 5.07
N ALA A 61 17.34 -1.81 5.31
CA ALA A 61 18.26 -0.93 4.59
C ALA A 61 19.72 -1.35 4.78
N ARG A 62 20.10 -1.80 5.99
CA ARG A 62 21.45 -2.31 6.26
C ARG A 62 21.68 -3.64 5.54
N LEU A 63 20.72 -4.56 5.58
CA LEU A 63 20.82 -5.84 4.87
C LEU A 63 20.90 -5.67 3.35
N ARG A 64 20.10 -4.78 2.76
CA ARG A 64 20.16 -4.48 1.31
C ARG A 64 21.51 -3.93 0.87
N ARG A 65 22.17 -3.13 1.72
CA ARG A 65 23.47 -2.55 1.43
C ARG A 65 24.62 -3.54 1.62
N ASN A 66 24.57 -4.34 2.68
CA ASN A 66 25.71 -5.17 3.09
C ASN A 66 25.59 -6.62 2.61
N GLY A 67 24.42 -7.02 2.11
CA GLY A 67 24.07 -8.43 1.94
C GLY A 67 23.57 -9.06 3.25
N LEU A 68 23.06 -10.28 3.12
CA LEU A 68 22.83 -11.15 4.27
C LEU A 68 24.18 -11.68 4.78
N PRO A 69 24.30 -12.03 6.07
CA PRO A 69 25.49 -12.69 6.61
C PRO A 69 25.86 -13.96 5.83
N ASP A 70 27.15 -14.31 5.81
CA ASP A 70 27.63 -15.53 5.13
C ASP A 70 27.08 -16.82 5.76
N ASP A 71 26.72 -16.77 7.04
CA ASP A 71 26.11 -17.85 7.82
C ASP A 71 24.57 -17.73 7.93
N ALA A 72 23.94 -16.92 7.08
CA ALA A 72 22.50 -16.75 7.07
C ALA A 72 21.77 -18.09 6.87
N SER A 73 20.80 -18.36 7.73
CA SER A 73 19.92 -19.51 7.61
C SER A 73 18.95 -19.34 6.43
N ILE A 74 18.39 -20.46 5.95
CA ILE A 74 17.29 -20.44 4.96
C ILE A 74 16.13 -19.56 5.45
N GLU A 75 15.78 -19.65 6.73
CA GLU A 75 14.76 -18.81 7.35
C GLU A 75 15.09 -17.31 7.20
N MET A 76 16.35 -16.89 7.38
CA MET A 76 16.73 -15.50 7.18
C MET A 76 16.60 -15.06 5.71
N HIS A 77 16.84 -15.95 4.76
CA HIS A 77 16.62 -15.65 3.34
C HIS A 77 15.13 -15.45 3.02
N GLU A 78 14.25 -16.32 3.55
CA GLU A 78 12.81 -16.23 3.38
C GLU A 78 12.25 -14.95 4.05
N ASP A 79 12.67 -14.70 5.29
CA ASP A 79 12.29 -13.51 6.03
C ASP A 79 12.77 -12.22 5.36
N PHE A 80 13.95 -12.21 4.72
CA PHE A 80 14.42 -11.05 3.96
C PHE A 80 13.51 -10.72 2.77
N ILE A 81 12.98 -11.75 2.10
CA ILE A 81 12.02 -11.58 0.99
C ILE A 81 10.70 -11.05 1.54
N GLU A 82 10.17 -11.67 2.60
CA GLU A 82 8.92 -11.23 3.22
C GLU A 82 9.02 -9.79 3.73
N TRP A 83 10.10 -9.47 4.46
CA TRP A 83 10.37 -8.13 4.97
C TRP A 83 10.45 -7.10 3.83
N SER A 84 11.07 -7.44 2.70
CA SER A 84 11.06 -6.59 1.51
C SER A 84 9.66 -6.35 0.95
N GLY A 85 8.78 -7.35 1.00
CA GLY A 85 7.37 -7.21 0.63
C GLY A 85 6.61 -6.27 1.56
N TRP A 86 6.84 -6.36 2.87
CA TRP A 86 6.22 -5.46 3.85
C TRP A 86 6.73 -4.02 3.71
N GLN A 87 8.03 -3.84 3.43
CA GLN A 87 8.59 -2.50 3.15
C GLN A 87 7.90 -1.86 1.94
N ARG A 88 7.67 -2.62 0.86
CA ARG A 88 6.92 -2.13 -0.30
C ARG A 88 5.47 -1.77 0.07
N THR A 89 4.81 -2.64 0.85
CA THR A 89 3.43 -2.38 1.32
C THR A 89 3.34 -1.08 2.11
N ARG A 90 4.32 -0.81 2.99
CA ARG A 90 4.41 0.44 3.76
C ARG A 90 4.55 1.66 2.84
N GLU A 91 5.42 1.57 1.84
CA GLU A 91 5.67 2.65 0.87
C GLU A 91 4.43 2.96 0.03
N GLU A 92 3.79 1.93 -0.53
CA GLU A 92 2.56 2.07 -1.33
C GLU A 92 1.40 2.64 -0.51
N ALA A 93 1.17 2.12 0.70
CA ALA A 93 0.12 2.61 1.59
C ALA A 93 0.38 4.08 1.98
N GLY A 94 1.63 4.43 2.31
CA GLY A 94 2.02 5.81 2.60
C GLY A 94 1.79 6.76 1.42
N GLN A 95 2.06 6.32 0.19
CA GLN A 95 1.79 7.11 -1.01
C GLN A 95 0.30 7.35 -1.25
N ILE A 96 -0.55 6.34 -1.00
CA ILE A 96 -2.01 6.48 -1.09
C ILE A 96 -2.49 7.52 -0.07
N LEU A 97 -2.07 7.40 1.20
CA LEU A 97 -2.44 8.35 2.25
C LEU A 97 -2.01 9.78 1.93
N ALA A 98 -0.77 9.97 1.47
CA ALA A 98 -0.27 11.27 1.05
C ALA A 98 -1.08 11.86 -0.12
N SER A 99 -1.53 11.01 -1.06
CA SER A 99 -2.36 11.43 -2.19
C SER A 99 -3.79 11.80 -1.78
N LEU A 100 -4.30 11.23 -0.69
CA LEU A 100 -5.64 11.53 -0.15
C LEU A 100 -5.64 12.78 0.75
N GLN A 101 -4.50 13.17 1.31
CA GLN A 101 -4.39 14.30 2.24
C GLN A 101 -5.06 15.60 1.73
N PRO A 102 -4.87 16.05 0.46
CA PRO A 102 -5.51 17.26 -0.04
C PRO A 102 -7.04 17.19 -0.09
N LEU A 103 -7.62 15.99 -0.22
CA LEU A 103 -9.06 15.79 -0.21
C LEU A 103 -9.63 15.90 1.21
N LEU A 104 -8.89 15.40 2.20
CA LEU A 104 -9.26 15.49 3.61
C LEU A 104 -9.16 16.93 4.13
N GLU A 105 -8.13 17.66 3.74
CA GLU A 105 -7.97 19.08 4.11
C GLU A 105 -9.11 19.94 3.55
N LYS A 106 -9.54 19.67 2.30
CA LYS A 106 -10.68 20.35 1.67
C LYS A 106 -12.01 20.03 2.35
N SER A 107 -12.25 18.77 2.73
CA SER A 107 -13.51 18.41 3.40
C SER A 107 -13.61 19.04 4.79
N LEU A 108 -12.50 19.09 5.53
CA LEU A 108 -12.44 19.71 6.86
C LEU A 108 -12.64 21.24 6.79
N ALA A 109 -12.08 21.90 5.77
CA ALA A 109 -12.29 23.32 5.52
C ALA A 109 -13.76 23.66 5.18
N LEU A 110 -14.45 22.79 4.43
CA LEU A 110 -15.89 22.98 4.17
C LEU A 110 -16.73 22.77 5.43
N ALA A 111 -16.39 21.78 6.27
CA ALA A 111 -17.12 21.48 7.49
C ALA A 111 -17.02 22.57 8.57
N THR A 112 -15.94 23.36 8.55
CA THR A 112 -15.68 24.44 9.52
C THR A 112 -16.18 25.81 9.05
N ALA A 113 -16.66 25.93 7.81
CA ALA A 113 -17.20 27.15 7.24
C ALA A 113 -18.73 27.32 7.40
N ILE A 114 -19.37 26.39 8.13
CA ILE A 114 -20.81 26.35 8.46
C ILE A 114 -20.99 26.66 9.94
#